data_AF-A0A4U3I4Q2-F1
#
_entry.id   AF-A0A4U3I4Q2-F1
#
_cell.length_a   1.000
_cell.length_b   1.000
_cell.length_c   1.000
_cell.angle_alpha   90.00
_cell.angle_beta   90.00
_cell.angle_gamma   90.00
#
_symmetry.space_group_name_H-M   'P 1'
#
loop_
_entity.id
_entity.type
_entity.pdbx_description
1 polymer ?
#
loop_
_entity_poly.entity_id
_entity_poly.type
_entity_poly.pdbx_seq_one_letter_code
_entity_poly.pdbx_strand_id
1 'polypeptide(L)'
;MKFDTAYSLSLDDKLSIYDVRDLNFDETADFDSDTDNFLCPNDVCRATFDTGNTLSTFNAKNVNYRRTPHFKNKTATRHIEGCRYASAHRNAAGESDDDREEHFPSEFVLTRRQYERKNPLTGTENVVLQEPTKAPSNRVVTSHGKNDTPPDKTSVFAHPVECYVSNIDDKDRLKSMPLKIGEHTATYWTFFKKIEYLQDNTGLIYWGRIKAIKDYTSSFRIDFEKKVWLDKKPYAVNVYLSKKLIENYRKRTAFLEQIKAAAASERALYCFFYGVTPQLKQVPSKKTPEQTFAVFSANIENLDHLIIRQVPGVE
;
A
#
# COMPACT_ATOMS: atom_id res chain seq x y z
N MET A 1 9.16 4.73 18.31
CA MET A 1 8.51 3.44 17.96
C MET A 1 7.50 3.63 16.83
N LYS A 2 7.60 2.80 15.78
CA LYS A 2 6.74 2.82 14.58
C LYS A 2 5.73 1.69 14.69
N PHE A 3 4.48 1.95 14.33
CA PHE A 3 3.46 0.90 14.21
C PHE A 3 2.90 0.91 12.79
N ASP A 4 2.73 -0.28 12.25
CA ASP A 4 2.09 -0.51 10.96
C ASP A 4 0.56 -0.49 11.06
N THR A 5 0.02 -0.75 12.26
CA THR A 5 -1.42 -0.92 12.52
C THR A 5 -1.91 -0.03 13.66
N ALA A 6 -3.15 0.48 13.54
CA ALA A 6 -3.89 1.15 14.60
C ALA A 6 -5.38 0.78 14.55
N TYR A 7 -6.09 0.97 15.65
CA TYR A 7 -7.55 0.88 15.67
C TYR A 7 -8.17 2.24 15.33
N SER A 8 -9.01 2.32 14.29
CA SER A 8 -9.77 3.54 13.97
C SER A 8 -11.09 3.55 14.74
N LEU A 9 -11.37 4.63 15.48
CA LEU A 9 -12.65 4.80 16.16
C LEU A 9 -13.82 5.03 15.20
N SER A 10 -13.60 5.79 14.13
CA SER A 10 -14.70 6.12 13.19
C SER A 10 -15.12 4.95 12.31
N LEU A 11 -14.19 4.05 12.02
CA LEU A 11 -14.43 2.84 11.23
C LEU A 11 -14.62 1.58 12.10
N ASP A 12 -14.35 1.68 13.40
CA ASP A 12 -14.45 0.59 14.37
C ASP A 12 -13.69 -0.68 13.93
N ASP A 13 -12.50 -0.48 13.37
CA ASP A 13 -11.72 -1.54 12.73
C ASP A 13 -10.21 -1.31 12.92
N LYS A 14 -9.43 -2.39 12.81
CA LYS A 14 -7.96 -2.33 12.78
C LYS A 14 -7.52 -2.05 11.34
N LEU A 15 -6.81 -0.94 11.17
CA LEU A 15 -6.30 -0.46 9.88
C LEU A 15 -4.79 -0.54 9.87
N SER A 16 -4.23 -1.02 8.76
CA SER A 16 -2.83 -0.73 8.47
C SER A 16 -2.67 0.75 8.10
N ILE A 17 -1.47 1.29 8.20
CA ILE A 17 -1.16 2.63 7.72
C ILE A 17 -1.39 2.76 6.21
N TYR A 18 -1.28 1.65 5.47
CA TYR A 18 -1.57 1.60 4.04
C TYR A 18 -3.06 1.73 3.77
N ASP A 19 -3.93 1.16 4.62
CA ASP A 19 -5.38 1.38 4.56
C ASP A 19 -5.73 2.85 4.82
N VAL A 20 -5.13 3.46 5.85
CA VAL A 20 -5.33 4.88 6.16
C VAL A 20 -4.90 5.78 5.00
N ARG A 21 -3.77 5.46 4.36
CA ARG A 21 -3.32 6.17 3.14
C ARG A 21 -4.27 5.97 1.98
N ASP A 22 -4.72 4.74 1.75
CA ASP A 22 -5.65 4.43 0.68
C ASP A 22 -6.93 5.26 0.80
N LEU A 23 -7.45 5.36 2.03
CA LEU A 23 -8.63 6.15 2.39
C LEU A 23 -8.39 7.66 2.28
N ASN A 24 -7.27 8.19 2.80
CA ASN A 24 -6.95 9.63 2.74
C ASN A 24 -6.85 10.17 1.30
N PHE A 25 -6.42 9.33 0.36
CA PHE A 25 -6.31 9.71 -1.05
C PHE A 25 -7.53 9.32 -1.87
N ASP A 26 -8.54 8.71 -1.26
CA ASP A 26 -9.77 8.35 -1.95
C ASP A 26 -10.74 9.53 -1.97
N GLU A 27 -10.88 10.16 -3.13
CA GLU A 27 -11.78 11.30 -3.36
C GLU A 27 -13.27 10.91 -3.35
N THR A 28 -13.58 9.62 -3.31
CA THR A 28 -14.95 9.09 -3.22
C THR A 28 -15.37 8.76 -1.79
N ALA A 29 -14.44 8.82 -0.82
CA ALA A 29 -14.70 8.56 0.59
C ALA A 29 -14.54 9.84 1.42
N ASP A 30 -15.45 10.05 2.38
CA ASP A 30 -15.32 11.13 3.37
C ASP A 30 -14.46 10.64 4.55
N PHE A 31 -13.15 10.58 4.34
CA PHE A 31 -12.17 10.16 5.35
C PHE A 31 -11.00 11.15 5.44
N ASP A 32 -10.68 11.56 6.67
CA ASP A 32 -9.47 12.35 6.95
C ASP A 32 -8.80 11.88 8.24
N SER A 33 -7.61 11.30 8.09
CA SER A 33 -6.81 10.82 9.23
C SER A 33 -6.38 11.91 10.22
N ASP A 34 -6.43 13.19 9.84
CA ASP A 34 -6.11 14.29 10.76
C ASP A 34 -7.26 14.54 11.77
N THR A 35 -8.47 14.13 11.41
CA THR A 35 -9.68 14.27 12.25
C THR A 35 -10.11 12.95 12.89
N ASP A 36 -9.64 11.82 12.37
CA ASP A 36 -9.90 10.50 12.95
C ASP A 36 -9.07 10.26 14.22
N ASN A 37 -9.57 9.36 15.06
CA ASN A 37 -8.91 8.97 16.31
C ASN A 37 -8.41 7.54 16.21
N PHE A 38 -7.09 7.41 16.19
CA PHE A 38 -6.40 6.12 16.17
C PHE A 38 -6.00 5.70 17.58
N LEU A 39 -6.31 4.46 17.96
CA LEU A 39 -5.96 3.87 19.25
C LEU A 39 -5.01 2.68 19.08
N CYS A 40 -4.46 2.21 20.20
CA CYS A 40 -3.64 1.00 20.23
C CYS A 40 -4.42 -0.21 19.63
N PRO A 41 -3.81 -1.02 18.74
CA PRO A 41 -4.46 -2.23 18.22
C PRO A 41 -4.74 -3.32 19.27
N ASN A 42 -4.08 -3.26 20.42
CA ASN A 42 -4.31 -4.22 21.51
C ASN A 42 -5.64 -3.93 22.21
N ASP A 43 -6.50 -4.94 22.27
CA ASP A 43 -7.87 -4.79 22.77
C ASP A 43 -7.90 -4.45 24.28
N VAL A 44 -6.96 -5.00 25.05
CA VAL A 44 -6.83 -4.73 26.48
C VAL A 44 -6.37 -3.29 26.73
N CYS A 45 -5.46 -2.76 25.92
CA CYS A 45 -5.12 -1.33 25.95
C CYS A 45 -6.34 -0.45 25.71
N ARG A 46 -7.17 -0.77 24.71
CA ARG A 46 -8.38 0.01 24.39
C ARG A 46 -9.47 -0.11 25.46
N ALA A 47 -9.55 -1.24 26.15
CA ALA A 47 -10.48 -1.41 27.28
C ALA A 47 -10.01 -0.70 28.55
N THR A 48 -8.70 -0.52 28.71
CA THR A 48 -8.09 0.05 29.93
C THR A 48 -8.03 1.58 29.89
N PHE A 49 -7.76 2.17 28.73
CA PHE A 49 -7.60 3.61 28.57
C PHE A 49 -8.75 4.22 27.77
N ASP A 50 -9.06 5.49 28.07
CA ASP A 50 -10.08 6.25 27.36
C ASP A 50 -9.76 6.46 25.87
N THR A 51 -10.77 6.89 25.11
CA THR A 51 -10.65 7.19 23.67
C THR A 51 -9.76 8.40 23.36
N GLY A 52 -9.34 9.17 24.36
CA GLY A 52 -8.34 10.22 24.24
C GLY A 52 -6.90 9.70 24.19
N ASN A 53 -6.68 8.42 24.52
CA ASN A 53 -5.39 7.73 24.48
C ASN A 53 -4.93 7.40 23.04
N THR A 54 -4.75 8.45 22.24
CA THR A 54 -4.63 8.38 20.79
C THR A 54 -3.19 8.26 20.30
N LEU A 55 -3.05 7.65 19.12
CA LEU A 55 -1.85 7.62 18.29
C LEU A 55 -1.91 8.78 17.27
N SER A 56 -0.76 9.12 16.69
CA SER A 56 -0.66 9.99 15.51
C SER A 56 -0.24 9.19 14.29
N THR A 57 -0.45 9.75 13.10
CA THR A 57 0.06 9.20 11.85
C THR A 57 1.30 9.96 11.40
N PHE A 58 2.21 9.29 10.69
CA PHE A 58 3.36 9.88 10.04
C PHE A 58 3.32 9.56 8.56
N ASN A 59 3.48 10.59 7.71
CA ASN A 59 3.39 10.49 6.25
C ASN A 59 2.07 9.90 5.71
N ALA A 60 0.97 9.79 6.47
CA ALA A 60 -0.29 9.22 5.98
C ALA A 60 -0.98 10.02 4.86
N LYS A 61 -0.64 11.31 4.70
CA LYS A 61 -1.16 12.18 3.63
C LYS A 61 -0.07 12.67 2.66
N ASN A 62 1.17 12.19 2.83
CA ASN A 62 2.28 12.60 1.96
C ASN A 62 2.28 11.75 0.68
N VAL A 63 2.02 12.36 -0.48
CA VAL A 63 1.99 11.68 -1.79
C VAL A 63 3.36 11.08 -2.13
N ASN A 64 4.43 11.83 -1.90
CA ASN A 64 5.79 11.52 -2.30
C ASN A 64 6.69 11.24 -1.07
N TYR A 65 6.20 10.41 -0.15
CA TYR A 65 6.93 10.07 1.07
C TYR A 65 8.26 9.38 0.75
N ARG A 66 9.30 9.74 1.50
CA ARG A 66 10.58 9.03 1.47
C ARG A 66 10.69 7.97 2.55
N ARG A 67 10.18 8.31 3.73
CA ARG A 67 10.15 7.43 4.90
C ARG A 67 8.82 6.71 4.95
N THR A 68 8.86 5.41 5.23
CA THR A 68 7.68 4.55 5.32
C THR A 68 6.63 5.19 6.23
N PRO A 69 5.39 5.30 5.78
CA PRO A 69 4.27 5.74 6.61
C PRO A 69 4.12 4.82 7.82
N HIS A 70 3.76 5.35 8.98
CA HIS A 70 3.47 4.54 10.17
C HIS A 70 2.64 5.34 11.18
N PHE A 71 2.10 4.67 12.18
CA PHE A 71 1.57 5.30 13.39
C PHE A 71 2.67 5.51 14.43
N LYS A 72 2.48 6.50 15.31
CA LYS A 72 3.36 6.81 16.43
C LYS A 72 2.55 7.05 17.70
N ASN A 73 3.15 6.75 18.85
CA ASN A 73 2.63 7.21 20.13
C ASN A 73 2.72 8.74 20.20
N LYS A 74 1.67 9.39 20.71
CA LYS A 74 1.74 10.76 21.22
C LYS A 74 2.41 10.74 22.60
N THR A 75 2.87 11.90 23.08
CA THR A 75 3.53 12.02 24.39
C THR A 75 2.67 11.49 25.54
N ALA A 76 1.35 11.64 25.45
CA ALA A 76 0.40 11.18 26.47
C ALA A 76 -0.12 9.74 26.24
N THR A 77 0.30 9.05 25.18
CA THR A 77 -0.18 7.70 24.91
C THR A 77 0.35 6.72 25.95
N ARG A 78 -0.57 6.08 26.65
CA ARG A 78 -0.34 5.03 27.65
C ARG A 78 -0.62 3.66 27.04
N HIS A 79 0.09 2.66 27.56
CA HIS A 79 -0.09 1.26 27.21
C HIS A 79 -0.09 0.43 28.49
N ILE A 80 -0.75 -0.72 28.48
CA ILE A 80 -0.65 -1.69 29.56
C ILE A 80 0.77 -2.28 29.60
N GLU A 81 1.18 -2.80 30.75
CA GLU A 81 2.43 -3.52 30.88
C GLU A 81 2.49 -4.72 29.92
N GLY A 82 3.61 -4.92 29.23
CA GLY A 82 3.78 -6.00 28.26
C GLY A 82 3.14 -5.74 26.89
N CYS A 83 2.51 -4.59 26.65
CA CYS A 83 1.98 -4.27 25.33
C CYS A 83 3.10 -4.18 24.29
N ARG A 84 2.96 -4.93 23.18
CA ARG A 84 3.95 -4.91 22.07
C ARG A 84 4.13 -3.54 21.42
N TYR A 85 3.17 -2.65 21.60
CA TYR A 85 3.17 -1.27 21.09
C TYR A 85 3.65 -0.23 22.13
N ALA A 86 3.95 -0.68 23.36
CA ALA A 86 4.57 0.17 24.36
C ALA A 86 6.02 0.48 23.96
N SER A 87 6.39 1.74 24.03
CA SER A 87 7.73 2.28 23.71
C SER A 87 8.87 1.65 24.52
N ALA A 88 8.58 0.87 25.56
CA ALA A 88 9.55 0.33 26.50
C ALA A 88 10.19 -1.02 26.09
N HIS A 89 9.72 -1.69 25.02
CA HIS A 89 10.20 -3.04 24.65
C HIS A 89 11.28 -3.10 23.55
N ARG A 90 11.79 -1.97 23.05
CA ARG A 90 13.02 -1.94 22.23
C ARG A 90 13.97 -0.88 22.80
N ASN A 91 15.17 -1.30 23.22
CA ASN A 91 16.19 -0.44 23.82
C ASN A 91 16.39 0.84 22.99
N ALA A 92 16.30 1.99 23.65
CA ALA A 92 16.46 3.34 23.10
C ALA A 92 17.91 3.68 22.68
N ALA A 93 18.69 2.68 22.24
CA ALA A 93 20.02 2.85 21.66
C ALA A 93 19.92 2.67 20.15
N GLY A 94 19.52 3.75 19.47
CA GLY A 94 19.48 3.84 18.01
C GLY A 94 18.11 3.53 17.42
N GLU A 95 17.19 4.51 17.43
CA GLU A 95 16.14 4.55 16.42
C GLU A 95 16.83 4.80 15.06
N SER A 96 17.33 3.73 14.45
CA SER A 96 17.66 3.73 13.03
C SER A 96 16.35 3.95 12.29
N ASP A 97 16.24 5.08 11.59
CA ASP A 97 15.02 5.47 10.90
C ASP A 97 14.71 4.58 9.66
N ASP A 98 15.49 3.50 9.49
CA ASP A 98 15.51 2.51 8.42
C ASP A 98 15.07 1.10 8.90
N ASP A 99 14.19 1.05 9.92
CA ASP A 99 13.57 -0.20 10.33
C ASP A 99 12.80 -0.81 9.15
N ARG A 100 13.20 -2.03 8.75
CA ARG A 100 12.59 -2.78 7.66
C ARG A 100 11.13 -3.10 8.00
N GLU A 101 10.27 -3.14 6.98
CA GLU A 101 8.89 -3.60 7.16
C GLU A 101 8.87 -5.07 7.58
N GLU A 102 8.19 -5.35 8.70
CA GLU A 102 8.17 -6.67 9.33
C GLU A 102 6.83 -7.39 9.14
N HIS A 103 5.75 -6.67 8.79
CA HIS A 103 4.41 -7.22 8.67
C HIS A 103 4.07 -7.56 7.21
N PHE A 104 4.41 -8.78 6.79
CA PHE A 104 4.14 -9.28 5.45
C PHE A 104 2.69 -9.78 5.35
N PRO A 105 1.80 -9.15 4.54
CA PRO A 105 0.50 -9.73 4.26
C PRO A 105 0.64 -11.05 3.49
N SER A 106 -0.09 -12.09 3.91
CA SER A 106 -0.13 -13.39 3.28
C SER A 106 -0.92 -13.40 1.96
N GLU A 107 -1.84 -12.44 1.76
CA GLU A 107 -2.66 -12.32 0.55
C GLU A 107 -2.84 -10.85 0.13
N PHE A 108 -2.57 -10.58 -1.15
CA PHE A 108 -3.00 -9.36 -1.82
C PHE A 108 -4.35 -9.61 -2.52
N VAL A 109 -5.41 -9.09 -1.91
CA VAL A 109 -6.80 -9.23 -2.36
C VAL A 109 -7.07 -8.19 -3.45
N LEU A 110 -7.40 -8.66 -4.66
CA LEU A 110 -7.63 -7.80 -5.83
C LEU A 110 -8.92 -6.99 -5.73
N THR A 111 -9.85 -7.43 -4.89
CA THR A 111 -11.05 -6.67 -4.57
C THR A 111 -10.74 -5.68 -3.46
N ARG A 112 -11.00 -4.41 -3.75
CA ARG A 112 -10.88 -3.34 -2.78
C ARG A 112 -11.72 -3.63 -1.52
N ARG A 113 -11.13 -3.46 -0.34
CA ARG A 113 -11.86 -3.43 0.93
C ARG A 113 -12.73 -2.18 1.02
N GLN A 114 -14.00 -2.38 1.37
CA GLN A 114 -14.93 -1.30 1.68
C GLN A 114 -15.01 -1.12 3.19
N TYR A 115 -15.02 0.13 3.62
CA TYR A 115 -15.14 0.49 5.03
C TYR A 115 -16.49 1.16 5.24
N GLU A 116 -17.30 0.63 6.15
CA GLU A 116 -18.55 1.24 6.57
C GLU A 116 -18.28 2.15 7.76
N ARG A 117 -18.61 3.43 7.65
CA ARG A 117 -18.45 4.36 8.76
C ARG A 117 -19.52 4.06 9.80
N LYS A 118 -19.13 3.93 11.07
CA LYS A 118 -20.12 4.00 12.15
C LYS A 118 -20.49 5.46 12.35
N ASN A 119 -21.77 5.76 12.20
CA ASN A 119 -22.29 7.02 12.73
C ASN A 119 -22.03 7.05 14.24
N PRO A 120 -21.44 8.12 14.79
CA PRO A 120 -21.34 8.28 16.22
C PRO A 120 -22.74 8.14 16.83
N LEU A 121 -22.87 7.35 17.90
CA LEU A 121 -24.08 7.36 18.72
C LEU A 121 -24.17 8.73 19.40
N THR A 122 -24.80 9.70 18.74
CA THR A 122 -25.19 10.95 19.35
C THR A 122 -26.37 10.66 20.28
N GLY A 123 -26.13 10.72 21.60
CA GLY A 123 -27.16 10.41 22.58
C GLY A 123 -26.77 10.82 23.99
N THR A 124 -26.56 12.11 24.21
CA THR A 124 -26.64 12.72 25.54
C THR A 124 -28.12 12.94 25.86
N GLU A 125 -28.80 11.95 26.44
CA GLU A 125 -30.05 12.20 27.16
C GLU A 125 -29.99 11.53 28.54
N ASN A 126 -30.04 12.38 29.56
CA ASN A 126 -30.25 12.00 30.95
C ASN A 126 -31.61 11.31 31.09
N VAL A 127 -31.66 10.01 31.37
CA VAL A 127 -32.80 9.38 32.05
C VAL A 127 -32.31 8.29 33.01
N VAL A 128 -32.37 8.66 34.29
CA VAL A 128 -32.74 7.91 35.51
C VAL A 128 -32.64 6.37 35.49
N LEU A 129 -31.99 5.84 36.53
CA LEU A 129 -31.92 4.43 36.92
C LEU A 129 -33.29 3.71 36.87
N GLN A 130 -33.33 2.56 36.20
CA GLN A 130 -34.17 1.42 36.59
C GLN A 130 -33.46 0.08 36.33
N GLU A 131 -33.48 -0.78 37.33
CA GLU A 131 -32.92 -2.14 37.37
C GLU A 131 -33.78 -3.18 36.59
N PRO A 132 -33.28 -4.41 36.36
CA PRO A 132 -33.37 -5.07 35.05
C PRO A 132 -34.55 -6.02 34.93
N THR A 133 -35.18 -6.05 33.75
CA THR A 133 -36.02 -7.18 33.34
C THR A 133 -35.38 -7.92 32.16
N LYS A 134 -35.11 -9.21 32.39
CA LYS A 134 -34.57 -10.17 31.43
C LYS A 134 -35.50 -10.34 30.23
N ALA A 135 -34.96 -10.16 29.02
CA ALA A 135 -35.41 -10.85 27.82
C ALA A 135 -34.20 -11.03 26.88
N PRO A 136 -34.12 -12.15 26.13
CA PRO A 136 -32.87 -12.61 25.52
C PRO A 136 -32.55 -11.79 24.27
N SER A 137 -31.48 -10.99 24.34
CA SER A 137 -30.90 -10.38 23.15
C SER A 137 -30.03 -11.41 22.45
N ASN A 138 -30.55 -11.99 21.37
CA ASN A 138 -29.73 -12.60 20.32
C ASN A 138 -28.94 -11.48 19.65
N ARG A 139 -27.87 -11.02 20.31
CA ARG A 139 -26.77 -10.37 19.61
C ARG A 139 -26.09 -11.45 18.78
N VAL A 140 -26.30 -11.41 17.48
CA VAL A 140 -25.35 -11.97 16.53
C VAL A 140 -24.04 -11.21 16.78
N VAL A 141 -23.19 -11.82 17.60
CA VAL A 141 -21.80 -11.41 17.75
C VAL A 141 -21.17 -11.72 16.40
N THR A 142 -21.14 -10.72 15.52
CA THR A 142 -20.14 -10.71 14.45
C THR A 142 -18.81 -10.86 15.16
N SER A 143 -18.12 -11.96 14.88
CA SER A 143 -16.85 -12.31 15.50
C SER A 143 -15.86 -11.20 15.20
N HIS A 144 -15.65 -10.30 16.15
CA HIS A 144 -14.52 -9.39 16.12
C HIS A 144 -13.31 -10.30 16.22
N GLY A 145 -12.49 -10.34 15.16
CA GLY A 145 -11.30 -11.18 15.12
C GLY A 145 -10.48 -10.91 16.37
N LYS A 146 -10.36 -11.93 17.23
CA LYS A 146 -9.74 -11.89 18.56
C LYS A 146 -8.22 -11.69 18.52
N ASN A 147 -7.68 -11.21 17.40
CA ASN A 147 -6.27 -11.20 17.10
C ASN A 147 -5.72 -9.78 17.19
N ASP A 148 -4.65 -9.63 17.98
CA ASP A 148 -3.83 -8.42 18.07
C ASP A 148 -2.96 -8.18 16.81
N THR A 149 -3.00 -9.09 15.83
CA THR A 149 -2.28 -8.97 14.55
C THR A 149 -3.06 -8.13 13.54
N PRO A 150 -2.36 -7.41 12.62
CA PRO A 150 -2.99 -6.83 11.43
C PRO A 150 -3.85 -7.86 10.69
N PRO A 151 -4.81 -7.43 9.86
CA PRO A 151 -5.41 -8.34 8.91
C PRO A 151 -4.28 -8.99 8.11
N ASP A 152 -4.26 -10.33 8.13
CA ASP A 152 -3.27 -11.16 7.41
C ASP A 152 -3.29 -10.89 5.89
N LYS A 153 -4.32 -10.19 5.42
CA LYS A 153 -4.57 -9.87 4.02
C LYS A 153 -4.65 -8.37 3.83
N THR A 154 -4.31 -7.91 2.63
CA THR A 154 -4.45 -6.49 2.25
C THR A 154 -5.04 -6.35 0.87
N SER A 155 -5.86 -5.32 0.64
CA SER A 155 -6.26 -4.91 -0.71
C SER A 155 -5.45 -3.71 -1.22
N VAL A 156 -4.47 -3.22 -0.45
CA VAL A 156 -3.69 -2.02 -0.78
C VAL A 156 -2.35 -2.44 -1.33
N PHE A 157 -2.14 -2.27 -2.64
CA PHE A 157 -0.93 -2.72 -3.35
C PHE A 157 0.39 -2.13 -2.79
N ALA A 158 0.33 -0.95 -2.19
CA ALA A 158 1.49 -0.34 -1.55
C ALA A 158 2.07 -1.25 -0.45
N HIS A 159 1.24 -1.96 0.31
CA HIS A 159 1.69 -2.77 1.44
C HIS A 159 2.65 -3.91 1.03
N PRO A 160 2.31 -4.83 0.10
CA PRO A 160 3.27 -5.84 -0.35
C PRO A 160 4.49 -5.23 -1.05
N VAL A 161 4.36 -4.10 -1.76
CA VAL A 161 5.51 -3.43 -2.38
C VAL A 161 6.47 -2.88 -1.32
N GLU A 162 5.97 -2.32 -0.23
CA GLU A 162 6.78 -1.83 0.89
C GLU A 162 7.50 -2.95 1.63
N CYS A 163 6.83 -4.09 1.83
CA CYS A 163 7.45 -5.29 2.39
C CYS A 163 8.61 -5.78 1.51
N TYR A 164 8.41 -5.82 0.19
CA TYR A 164 9.44 -6.22 -0.76
C TYR A 164 10.62 -5.23 -0.78
N VAL A 165 10.35 -3.94 -0.95
CA VAL A 165 11.38 -2.90 -1.07
C VAL A 165 12.21 -2.77 0.20
N SER A 166 11.57 -2.82 1.38
CA SER A 166 12.27 -2.69 2.67
C SER A 166 13.16 -3.89 2.99
N ASN A 167 12.99 -5.02 2.29
CA ASN A 167 13.74 -6.25 2.52
C ASN A 167 14.43 -6.73 1.23
N ILE A 168 14.66 -5.84 0.27
CA ILE A 168 15.16 -6.20 -1.06
C ILE A 168 16.58 -6.77 -1.05
N ASP A 169 17.35 -6.41 -0.03
CA ASP A 169 18.70 -6.91 0.26
C ASP A 169 18.69 -8.24 1.03
N ASP A 170 17.59 -8.59 1.69
CA ASP A 170 17.38 -9.83 2.44
C ASP A 170 16.59 -10.86 1.63
N LYS A 171 17.29 -11.49 0.68
CA LYS A 171 16.69 -12.47 -0.22
C LYS A 171 16.12 -13.69 0.50
N ASP A 172 16.74 -14.13 1.59
CA ASP A 172 16.30 -15.31 2.32
C ASP A 172 14.98 -15.04 3.04
N ARG A 173 14.82 -13.84 3.62
CA ARG A 173 13.52 -13.40 4.13
C ARG A 173 12.47 -13.37 3.04
N LEU A 174 12.73 -12.74 1.89
CA LEU A 174 11.77 -12.67 0.78
C LEU A 174 11.39 -14.05 0.20
N LYS A 175 12.29 -15.03 0.25
CA LYS A 175 12.01 -16.42 -0.14
C LYS A 175 11.25 -17.20 0.93
N SER A 176 11.35 -16.81 2.20
CA SER A 176 10.62 -17.47 3.30
C SER A 176 9.18 -16.96 3.45
N MET A 177 8.89 -15.73 3.00
CA MET A 177 7.58 -15.11 3.16
C MET A 177 6.63 -15.50 2.02
N PRO A 178 5.49 -16.15 2.31
CA PRO A 178 4.47 -16.47 1.31
C PRO A 178 3.66 -15.23 0.94
N LEU A 179 3.15 -15.21 -0.29
CA LEU A 179 2.16 -14.26 -0.79
C LEU A 179 1.19 -15.01 -1.68
N LYS A 180 -0.09 -14.65 -1.58
CA LYS A 180 -1.14 -15.11 -2.49
C LYS A 180 -1.71 -13.92 -3.26
N ILE A 181 -1.94 -14.09 -4.56
CA ILE A 181 -2.62 -13.12 -5.42
C ILE A 181 -3.59 -13.87 -6.34
N GLY A 182 -4.90 -13.65 -6.17
CA GLY A 182 -5.92 -14.45 -6.87
C GLY A 182 -5.76 -15.94 -6.54
N GLU A 183 -5.67 -16.80 -7.56
CA GLU A 183 -5.45 -18.25 -7.38
C GLU A 183 -3.98 -18.66 -7.25
N HIS A 184 -3.05 -17.71 -7.38
CA HIS A 184 -1.62 -17.99 -7.38
C HIS A 184 -1.01 -17.78 -6.00
N THR A 185 -0.25 -18.77 -5.51
CA THR A 185 0.52 -18.68 -4.27
C THR A 185 1.99 -18.94 -4.58
N ALA A 186 2.87 -18.05 -4.09
CA ALA A 186 4.31 -18.15 -4.23
C ALA A 186 4.98 -17.33 -3.11
N THR A 187 6.29 -17.17 -3.16
CA THR A 187 7.01 -16.32 -2.21
C THR A 187 7.03 -14.86 -2.69
N TYR A 188 7.28 -13.91 -1.80
CA TYR A 188 7.54 -12.52 -2.18
C TYR A 188 8.66 -12.41 -3.22
N TRP A 189 9.74 -13.16 -3.03
CA TRP A 189 10.85 -13.21 -3.99
C TRP A 189 10.41 -13.65 -5.39
N THR A 190 9.53 -14.65 -5.48
CA THR A 190 9.03 -15.19 -6.75
C THR A 190 8.04 -14.22 -7.41
N PHE A 191 7.16 -13.58 -6.64
CA PHE A 191 6.14 -12.68 -7.18
C PHE A 191 6.71 -11.38 -7.75
N PHE A 192 7.78 -10.85 -7.18
CA PHE A 192 8.36 -9.58 -7.61
C PHE A 192 9.45 -9.78 -8.65
N LYS A 193 9.10 -9.56 -9.91
CA LYS A 193 9.96 -9.83 -11.06
C LYS A 193 10.51 -8.55 -11.68
N LYS A 194 11.83 -8.46 -11.82
CA LYS A 194 12.45 -7.36 -12.56
C LYS A 194 12.02 -7.39 -14.03
N ILE A 195 11.84 -6.21 -14.60
CA ILE A 195 11.29 -6.02 -15.94
C ILE A 195 12.14 -6.68 -17.04
N GLU A 196 13.47 -6.75 -16.88
CA GLU A 196 14.36 -7.46 -17.82
C GLU A 196 14.11 -8.97 -17.90
N TYR A 197 13.41 -9.54 -16.92
CA TYR A 197 13.05 -10.96 -16.83
C TYR A 197 11.54 -11.19 -16.97
N LEU A 198 10.81 -10.27 -17.63
CA LEU A 198 9.35 -10.39 -17.78
C LEU A 198 8.89 -11.62 -18.57
N GLN A 199 9.81 -12.29 -19.27
CA GLN A 199 9.50 -13.49 -20.07
C GLN A 199 9.54 -14.78 -19.23
N ASP A 200 10.06 -14.74 -18.00
CA ASP A 200 10.24 -15.93 -17.17
C ASP A 200 8.91 -16.51 -16.68
N ASN A 201 7.92 -15.66 -16.43
CA ASN A 201 6.58 -16.07 -16.02
C ASN A 201 5.57 -14.93 -16.21
N THR A 202 4.28 -15.27 -16.31
CA THR A 202 3.17 -14.32 -16.39
C THR A 202 2.42 -14.19 -15.07
N GLY A 203 1.69 -13.09 -14.86
CA GLY A 203 0.87 -12.91 -13.65
C GLY A 203 1.67 -12.56 -12.39
N LEU A 204 2.86 -11.98 -12.57
CA LEU A 204 3.72 -11.52 -11.49
C LEU A 204 3.59 -10.01 -11.27
N ILE A 205 4.16 -9.51 -10.18
CA ILE A 205 4.39 -8.09 -9.96
C ILE A 205 5.66 -7.70 -10.70
N TYR A 206 5.54 -6.97 -11.79
CA TYR A 206 6.71 -6.50 -12.54
C TYR A 206 7.19 -5.17 -12.00
N TRP A 207 8.51 -5.01 -11.97
CA TRP A 207 9.10 -3.75 -11.53
C TRP A 207 10.42 -3.42 -12.22
N GLY A 208 10.75 -2.14 -12.28
CA GLY A 208 12.01 -1.70 -12.85
C GLY A 208 12.23 -0.20 -12.73
N ARG A 209 13.49 0.21 -12.91
CA ARG A 209 13.91 1.61 -12.89
C ARG A 209 13.28 2.35 -14.06
N ILE A 210 12.67 3.48 -13.76
CA ILE A 210 12.06 4.38 -14.74
C ILE A 210 13.19 5.14 -15.44
N LYS A 211 13.23 5.02 -16.77
CA LYS A 211 14.10 5.82 -17.62
C LYS A 211 13.51 7.18 -17.91
N ALA A 212 12.21 7.22 -18.22
CA ALA A 212 11.49 8.45 -18.50
C ALA A 212 9.98 8.24 -18.35
N ILE A 213 9.28 9.29 -17.96
CA ILE A 213 7.81 9.37 -18.07
C ILE A 213 7.49 10.42 -19.12
N LYS A 214 6.75 10.03 -20.15
CA LYS A 214 6.34 10.92 -21.24
C LYS A 214 4.86 11.22 -21.14
N ASP A 215 4.52 12.50 -21.11
CA ASP A 215 3.15 12.99 -21.17
C ASP A 215 2.75 13.18 -22.64
N TYR A 216 1.79 12.37 -23.08
CA TYR A 216 1.16 12.46 -24.39
C TYR A 216 -0.26 13.00 -24.26
N THR A 217 -0.84 13.51 -25.35
CA THR A 217 -2.20 14.08 -25.34
C THR A 217 -3.24 13.18 -24.67
N SER A 218 -3.19 11.86 -24.89
CA SER A 218 -4.17 10.88 -24.38
C SER A 218 -3.63 9.91 -23.32
N SER A 219 -2.35 9.95 -22.98
CA SER A 219 -1.74 8.97 -22.06
C SER A 219 -0.44 9.46 -21.44
N PHE A 220 -0.03 8.84 -20.34
CA PHE A 220 1.37 8.82 -19.92
C PHE A 220 2.02 7.52 -20.39
N ARG A 221 3.30 7.56 -20.74
CA ARG A 221 4.11 6.37 -21.00
C ARG A 221 5.31 6.32 -20.06
N ILE A 222 5.47 5.21 -19.35
CA ILE A 222 6.66 4.94 -18.54
C ILE A 222 7.60 4.06 -19.36
N ASP A 223 8.77 4.61 -19.72
CA ASP A 223 9.86 3.88 -20.37
C ASP A 223 10.79 3.31 -19.27
N PHE A 224 11.16 2.03 -19.35
CA PHE A 224 12.09 1.40 -18.40
C PHE A 224 13.55 1.48 -18.88
N GLU A 225 14.48 1.49 -17.93
CA GLU A 225 15.92 1.56 -18.23
C GLU A 225 16.48 0.25 -18.78
N LYS A 226 16.21 -0.86 -18.07
CA LYS A 226 16.64 -2.19 -18.48
C LYS A 226 15.80 -2.70 -19.65
N LYS A 227 16.47 -3.43 -20.54
CA LYS A 227 15.89 -4.04 -21.73
C LYS A 227 15.70 -5.55 -21.51
N VAL A 228 14.73 -6.12 -22.20
CA VAL A 228 14.53 -7.57 -22.26
C VAL A 228 15.36 -8.15 -23.39
N TRP A 229 16.04 -9.26 -23.14
CA TRP A 229 16.85 -9.94 -24.15
C TRP A 229 16.08 -11.13 -24.72
N LEU A 230 15.77 -11.08 -26.01
CA LEU A 230 15.14 -12.17 -26.75
C LEU A 230 15.97 -12.45 -28.01
N ASP A 231 16.33 -13.72 -28.23
CA ASP A 231 17.17 -14.15 -29.37
C ASP A 231 18.44 -13.30 -29.55
N LYS A 232 19.14 -13.03 -28.44
CA LYS A 232 20.36 -12.19 -28.37
C LYS A 232 20.15 -10.73 -28.81
N LYS A 233 18.91 -10.27 -28.94
CA LYS A 233 18.56 -8.88 -29.27
C LYS A 233 17.89 -8.18 -28.07
N PRO A 234 18.30 -6.94 -27.74
CA PRO A 234 17.71 -6.21 -26.63
C PRO A 234 16.50 -5.38 -27.07
N TYR A 235 15.36 -5.58 -26.42
CA TYR A 235 14.09 -4.89 -26.67
C TYR A 235 13.76 -3.94 -25.52
N ALA A 236 13.35 -2.71 -25.85
CA ALA A 236 12.87 -1.77 -24.85
C ALA A 236 11.54 -2.25 -24.23
N VAL A 237 11.26 -1.79 -23.01
CA VAL A 237 10.00 -2.06 -22.32
C VAL A 237 9.32 -0.74 -21.96
N ASN A 238 8.02 -0.65 -22.16
CA ASN A 238 7.21 0.47 -21.69
C ASN A 238 5.81 0.03 -21.23
N VAL A 239 5.18 0.87 -20.42
CA VAL A 239 3.76 0.75 -20.09
C VAL A 239 3.03 2.07 -20.34
N TYR A 240 1.78 1.97 -20.76
CA TYR A 240 0.91 3.11 -21.03
C TYR A 240 -0.19 3.25 -19.97
N LEU A 241 -0.46 4.49 -19.59
CA LEU A 241 -1.51 4.90 -18.66
C LEU A 241 -2.44 5.84 -19.41
N SER A 242 -3.64 5.41 -19.77
CA SER A 242 -4.56 6.30 -20.48
C SER A 242 -5.04 7.43 -19.56
N LYS A 243 -5.19 8.66 -20.10
CA LYS A 243 -5.74 9.78 -19.32
C LYS A 243 -7.18 9.52 -18.91
N LYS A 244 -7.96 8.80 -19.73
CA LYS A 244 -9.30 8.31 -19.39
C LYS A 244 -9.30 7.43 -18.13
N LEU A 245 -8.33 6.52 -17.99
CA LEU A 245 -8.19 5.71 -16.78
C LEU A 245 -7.93 6.58 -15.55
N ILE A 246 -7.05 7.57 -15.68
CA ILE A 246 -6.69 8.50 -14.58
C ILE A 246 -7.88 9.40 -14.21
N GLU A 247 -8.65 9.88 -15.19
CA GLU A 247 -9.84 10.71 -14.97
C GLU A 247 -10.90 10.00 -14.12
N ASN A 248 -11.03 8.68 -14.28
CA ASN A 248 -11.99 7.86 -13.53
C ASN A 248 -11.39 7.24 -12.26
N TYR A 249 -10.13 7.56 -11.93
CA TYR A 249 -9.47 6.98 -10.76
C TYR A 249 -9.88 7.73 -9.49
N ARG A 250 -10.32 7.01 -8.47
CA ARG A 250 -10.73 7.57 -7.17
C ARG A 250 -9.62 8.35 -6.45
N LYS A 251 -8.34 8.13 -6.79
CA LYS A 251 -7.20 8.86 -6.23
C LYS A 251 -6.55 9.79 -7.26
N ARG A 252 -7.35 10.33 -8.19
CA ARG A 252 -6.88 11.06 -9.38
C ARG A 252 -5.90 12.17 -9.04
N THR A 253 -6.21 13.01 -8.07
CA THR A 253 -5.42 14.19 -7.69
C THR A 253 -4.06 13.76 -7.15
N ALA A 254 -4.04 12.84 -6.19
CA ALA A 254 -2.81 12.30 -5.61
C ALA A 254 -1.96 11.58 -6.67
N PHE A 255 -2.59 10.80 -7.56
CA PHE A 255 -1.90 10.11 -8.66
C PHE A 255 -1.29 11.09 -9.67
N LEU A 256 -2.05 12.12 -10.08
CA LEU A 256 -1.56 13.15 -11.00
C LEU A 256 -0.40 13.94 -10.40
N GLU A 257 -0.45 14.26 -9.11
CA GLU A 257 0.66 14.86 -8.40
C GLU A 257 1.88 13.93 -8.42
N GLN A 258 1.71 12.66 -8.05
CA GLN A 258 2.80 11.67 -8.02
C GLN A 258 3.46 11.49 -9.39
N ILE A 259 2.69 11.26 -10.45
CA ILE A 259 3.25 10.97 -11.78
C ILE A 259 3.93 12.19 -12.40
N LYS A 260 3.41 13.41 -12.17
CA LYS A 260 4.06 14.64 -12.61
C LYS A 260 5.34 14.92 -11.84
N ALA A 261 5.32 14.73 -10.52
CA ALA A 261 6.51 14.84 -9.68
C ALA A 261 7.59 13.82 -10.10
N ALA A 262 7.17 12.59 -10.42
CA ALA A 262 8.07 11.55 -10.93
C ALA A 262 8.66 11.90 -12.30
N ALA A 263 7.85 12.44 -13.22
CA ALA A 263 8.31 12.85 -14.56
C ALA A 263 9.33 13.98 -14.51
N ALA A 264 9.23 14.87 -13.52
CA ALA A 264 10.15 15.98 -13.29
C ALA A 264 11.32 15.63 -12.35
N SER A 265 11.39 14.40 -11.82
CA SER A 265 12.39 14.02 -10.83
C SER A 265 13.72 13.64 -11.47
N GLU A 266 14.81 14.13 -10.89
CA GLU A 266 16.17 13.63 -11.18
C GLU A 266 16.53 12.38 -10.37
N ARG A 267 15.66 11.94 -9.45
CA ARG A 267 15.92 10.77 -8.61
C ARG A 267 15.71 9.46 -9.36
N ALA A 268 16.42 8.43 -8.93
CA ALA A 268 16.16 7.06 -9.34
C ALA A 268 14.80 6.58 -8.80
N LEU A 269 13.79 6.59 -9.67
CA LEU A 269 12.45 6.09 -9.38
C LEU A 269 12.23 4.75 -10.06
N TYR A 270 11.43 3.91 -9.41
CA TYR A 270 11.03 2.60 -9.86
C TYR A 270 9.51 2.55 -9.97
N CYS A 271 9.02 1.84 -10.99
CA CYS A 271 7.59 1.56 -11.16
C CYS A 271 7.37 0.08 -10.85
N PHE A 272 6.37 -0.22 -10.03
CA PHE A 272 5.88 -1.56 -9.75
C PHE A 272 4.44 -1.65 -10.24
N PHE A 273 4.07 -2.74 -10.92
CA PHE A 273 2.72 -2.93 -11.40
C PHE A 273 2.30 -4.40 -11.46
N TYR A 274 1.00 -4.65 -11.35
CA TYR A 274 0.40 -5.97 -11.41
C TYR A 274 -0.82 -5.99 -12.34
N GLY A 275 -1.17 -7.17 -12.86
CA GLY A 275 -2.40 -7.41 -13.63
C GLY A 275 -2.22 -7.39 -15.15
N VAL A 276 -1.06 -6.94 -15.64
CA VAL A 276 -0.74 -6.95 -17.08
C VAL A 276 0.70 -7.39 -17.31
N THR A 277 0.94 -8.15 -18.39
CA THR A 277 2.29 -8.55 -18.81
C THR A 277 2.64 -7.86 -20.12
N PRO A 278 3.74 -7.08 -20.20
CA PRO A 278 4.18 -6.48 -21.44
C PRO A 278 4.38 -7.52 -22.54
N GLN A 279 3.82 -7.26 -23.72
CA GLN A 279 3.91 -8.15 -24.88
C GLN A 279 4.75 -7.50 -25.98
N LEU A 280 5.44 -8.32 -26.77
CA LEU A 280 6.22 -7.82 -27.90
C LEU A 280 5.28 -7.26 -28.98
N LYS A 281 5.39 -5.97 -29.27
CA LYS A 281 4.60 -5.26 -30.29
C LYS A 281 5.53 -4.58 -31.29
N GLN A 282 5.11 -4.56 -32.55
CA GLN A 282 5.75 -3.73 -33.58
C GLN A 282 5.18 -2.32 -33.52
N VAL A 283 6.04 -1.33 -33.42
CA VAL A 283 5.66 0.09 -33.40
C VAL A 283 6.38 0.86 -34.50
N PRO A 284 5.73 1.85 -35.16
CA PRO A 284 6.39 2.67 -36.16
C PRO A 284 7.52 3.50 -35.57
N SER A 285 8.62 3.66 -36.32
CA SER A 285 9.70 4.57 -35.97
C SER A 285 9.24 6.02 -36.11
N LYS A 286 9.53 6.84 -35.09
CA LYS A 286 9.25 8.28 -35.14
C LYS A 286 10.06 8.99 -36.23
N LYS A 287 11.24 8.47 -36.59
CA LYS A 287 12.12 9.06 -37.62
C LYS A 287 11.78 8.60 -39.03
N THR A 288 11.28 7.37 -39.17
CA THR A 288 11.01 6.74 -40.47
C THR A 288 9.74 5.91 -40.34
N PRO A 289 8.54 6.50 -40.52
CA PRO A 289 7.27 5.83 -40.22
C PRO A 289 7.04 4.50 -40.96
N GLU A 290 7.70 4.30 -42.11
CA GLU A 290 7.68 3.05 -42.88
C GLU A 290 8.47 1.91 -42.22
N GLN A 291 9.38 2.23 -41.30
CA GLN A 291 10.12 1.26 -40.51
C GLN A 291 9.43 1.01 -39.18
N THR A 292 9.33 -0.27 -38.80
CA THR A 292 8.87 -0.67 -37.47
C THR A 292 10.03 -1.16 -36.62
N PHE A 293 9.89 -1.01 -35.31
CA PHE A 293 10.77 -1.64 -34.34
C PHE A 293 9.92 -2.35 -33.28
N ALA A 294 10.45 -3.45 -32.76
CA ALA A 294 9.72 -4.20 -31.75
C ALA A 294 10.02 -3.66 -30.34
N VAL A 295 9.01 -3.66 -29.49
CA VAL A 295 9.07 -3.19 -28.11
C VAL A 295 8.14 -4.03 -27.24
N PHE A 296 8.55 -4.34 -26.02
CA PHE A 296 7.61 -4.92 -25.04
C PHE A 296 6.73 -3.80 -24.48
N SER A 297 5.42 -3.96 -24.61
CA SER A 297 4.47 -2.93 -24.23
C SER A 297 3.17 -3.49 -23.65
N ALA A 298 2.67 -2.86 -22.58
CA ALA A 298 1.36 -3.12 -22.00
C ALA A 298 0.60 -1.82 -21.71
N ASN A 299 -0.72 -1.91 -21.67
CA ASN A 299 -1.58 -0.85 -21.14
C ASN A 299 -1.92 -1.22 -19.70
N ILE A 300 -1.74 -0.30 -18.76
CA ILE A 300 -2.20 -0.49 -17.38
C ILE A 300 -3.73 -0.34 -17.38
N GLU A 301 -4.41 -1.27 -16.73
CA GLU A 301 -5.88 -1.32 -16.67
C GLU A 301 -6.43 -0.97 -15.28
N ASN A 302 -5.60 -1.07 -14.23
CA ASN A 302 -5.98 -0.73 -12.86
C ASN A 302 -4.86 0.05 -12.17
N LEU A 303 -5.14 1.29 -11.76
CA LEU A 303 -4.18 2.16 -11.06
C LEU A 303 -4.02 1.84 -9.58
N ASP A 304 -4.95 1.09 -8.97
CA ASP A 304 -4.75 0.58 -7.61
C ASP A 304 -3.60 -0.44 -7.54
N HIS A 305 -3.20 -1.01 -8.67
CA HIS A 305 -2.14 -2.01 -8.80
C HIS A 305 -0.86 -1.43 -9.41
N LEU A 306 -0.62 -0.12 -9.24
CA LEU A 306 0.59 0.55 -9.71
C LEU A 306 1.13 1.52 -8.66
N ILE A 307 2.45 1.52 -8.47
CA ILE A 307 3.13 2.46 -7.57
C ILE A 307 4.45 2.93 -8.18
N ILE A 308 4.72 4.23 -8.04
CA ILE A 308 6.01 4.84 -8.38
C ILE A 308 6.69 5.32 -7.10
N ARG A 309 7.92 4.87 -6.86
CA ARG A 309 8.66 5.24 -5.66
C ARG A 309 10.18 5.09 -5.82
N GLN A 310 10.92 5.61 -4.85
CA GLN A 310 12.34 5.28 -4.68
C GLN A 310 12.47 3.88 -4.05
N VAL A 311 13.56 3.20 -4.40
CA VAL A 311 13.96 1.91 -3.83
C VAL A 311 15.38 2.10 -3.28
N PRO A 312 15.53 2.35 -1.97
CA PRO A 312 16.84 2.48 -1.35
C PRO A 312 17.70 1.22 -1.55
N GLY A 313 19.01 1.37 -1.69
CA GLY A 313 19.94 0.24 -1.77
C GLY A 313 19.94 -0.53 -3.10
N VAL A 314 19.21 -0.06 -4.13
CA VAL A 314 19.23 -0.64 -5.48
C VAL A 314 19.74 0.40 -6.48
N GLU A 315 20.95 0.19 -6.98
CA GLU A 315 21.55 0.92 -8.10
C GLU A 315 21.50 0.13 -9.42
#